data_AF-A0A0M2RDK0-F1
#
_entry.id   AF-A0A0M2RDK0-F1
#
_cell.length_a   1.000
_cell.length_b   1.000
_cell.length_c   1.000
_cell.angle_alpha   90.00
_cell.angle_beta   90.00
_cell.angle_gamma   90.00
#
_symmetry.space_group_name_H-M   'P 1'
#
loop_
_entity.id
_entity.type
_entity.pdbx_description
1 polymer ?
#
loop_
_entity_poly.entity_id
_entity_poly.type
_entity_poly.pdbx_seq_one_letter_code
_entity_poly.pdbx_strand_id
1 'polypeptide(L)'
;MLFVAPTGAQADENAIAYVKVLNGACYVESAGAERILQIGDPLYKDDIVKTRNESSLGVSFRDNTLVSLGSNSSLKLNNFEFDPDNKKLAFAVQLFEGTLLYISGIIAKLTKNPDEDLQITTPAGTISVRGTKMFVRAE
;
A
#
# COMPACT_ATOMS: atom_id res chain seq x y z
N MET A 1 -1.31 36.77 25.49
CA MET A 1 -1.37 35.31 25.29
C MET A 1 -1.46 35.05 23.80
N LEU A 2 -0.39 34.51 23.18
CA LEU A 2 -0.43 34.06 21.79
C LEU A 2 -1.15 32.69 21.76
N PHE A 3 -2.27 32.62 21.06
CA PHE A 3 -2.91 31.34 20.72
C PHE A 3 -2.22 30.78 19.48
N VAL A 4 -1.52 29.66 19.63
CA VAL A 4 -1.06 28.84 18.50
C VAL A 4 -2.21 27.91 18.13
N ALA A 5 -2.79 28.11 16.95
CA ALA A 5 -3.80 27.21 16.40
C ALA A 5 -3.15 25.89 15.98
N PRO A 6 -3.78 24.73 16.22
CA PRO A 6 -3.29 23.47 15.71
C PRO A 6 -3.43 23.48 14.18
N THR A 7 -2.31 23.34 13.48
CA THR A 7 -2.29 23.07 12.04
C THR A 7 -3.01 21.74 11.83
N GLY A 8 -4.23 21.80 11.27
CA GLY A 8 -5.00 20.60 10.96
C GLY A 8 -4.18 19.69 10.05
N ALA A 9 -4.15 18.40 10.38
CA ALA A 9 -3.60 17.38 9.50
C ALA A 9 -4.40 17.39 8.18
N GLN A 10 -3.90 18.09 7.17
CA GLN A 10 -4.41 17.96 5.81
C GLN A 10 -4.04 16.57 5.32
N ALA A 11 -5.04 15.76 5.04
CA ALA A 11 -4.85 14.56 4.24
C ALA A 11 -4.31 15.01 2.88
N ASP A 12 -3.11 14.53 2.53
CA ASP A 12 -2.51 14.79 1.23
C ASP A 12 -3.38 14.11 0.16
N GLU A 13 -3.91 14.91 -0.77
CA GLU A 13 -4.85 14.46 -1.80
C GLU A 13 -4.19 13.44 -2.75
N ASN A 14 -2.87 13.47 -2.88
CA ASN A 14 -2.08 12.56 -3.72
C ASN A 14 -1.68 11.28 -2.99
N ALA A 15 -1.81 11.22 -1.65
CA ALA A 15 -1.53 10.00 -0.92
C ALA A 15 -2.54 8.91 -1.31
N ILE A 16 -2.03 7.70 -1.56
CA ILE A 16 -2.84 6.54 -1.94
C ILE A 16 -3.09 5.61 -0.75
N ALA A 17 -2.19 5.65 0.25
CA ALA A 17 -2.26 4.83 1.44
C ALA A 17 -1.58 5.50 2.63
N TYR A 18 -1.81 4.95 3.82
CA TYR A 18 -1.23 5.42 5.09
C TYR A 18 -0.71 4.25 5.93
N VAL A 19 0.41 4.47 6.60
CA VAL A 19 0.95 3.50 7.57
C VAL A 19 0.04 3.46 8.80
N LYS A 20 -0.44 2.27 9.16
CA LYS A 20 -1.30 2.01 10.32
C LYS A 20 -0.59 1.25 11.44
N VAL A 21 0.30 0.34 11.08
CA VAL A 21 1.07 -0.48 12.02
C VAL A 21 2.52 -0.46 11.58
N LEU A 22 3.43 -0.28 12.52
CA LEU A 22 4.86 -0.31 12.25
C LEU A 22 5.56 -0.96 13.44
N ASN A 23 6.31 -2.02 13.17
CA ASN A 23 7.21 -2.65 14.13
C ASN A 23 8.60 -2.77 13.50
N GLY A 24 9.64 -2.45 14.25
CA GLY A 24 11.02 -2.50 13.77
C GLY A 24 11.33 -1.36 12.78
N ALA A 25 12.24 -1.62 11.84
CA ALA A 25 12.76 -0.62 10.91
C ALA A 25 12.14 -0.82 9.51
N CYS A 26 11.26 0.11 9.13
CA CYS A 26 10.62 0.15 7.82
C CYS A 26 10.99 1.45 7.11
N TYR A 27 11.17 1.37 5.80
CA TYR A 27 11.62 2.46 4.95
C TYR A 27 10.72 2.54 3.73
N VAL A 28 10.67 3.72 3.13
CA VAL A 28 10.13 3.91 1.80
C VAL A 28 11.13 4.65 0.94
N GLU A 29 11.28 4.18 -0.29
CA GLU A 29 12.00 4.86 -1.35
C GLU A 29 10.99 5.54 -2.26
N SER A 30 11.04 6.87 -2.31
CA SER A 30 10.15 7.71 -3.11
C SER A 30 11.00 8.66 -3.96
N ALA A 31 10.79 8.65 -5.28
CA ALA A 31 11.56 9.45 -6.24
C ALA A 31 13.10 9.33 -6.08
N GLY A 32 13.59 8.15 -5.68
CA GLY A 32 15.02 7.88 -5.48
C GLY A 32 15.59 8.33 -4.13
N ALA A 33 14.76 8.88 -3.22
CA ALA A 33 15.15 9.19 -1.86
C ALA A 33 14.56 8.16 -0.89
N GLU A 34 15.39 7.63 0.01
CA GLU A 34 14.94 6.73 1.08
C GLU A 34 14.63 7.54 2.34
N ARG A 35 13.50 7.25 2.99
CA ARG A 35 13.12 7.79 4.29
C ARG A 35 12.60 6.69 5.20
N ILE A 36 12.80 6.88 6.50
CA ILE A 36 12.22 5.99 7.53
C ILE A 36 10.71 6.25 7.58
N LEU A 37 9.93 5.18 7.69
CA LEU A 37 8.48 5.27 7.87
C LEU A 37 8.12 5.46 9.34
N GLN A 38 7.06 6.21 9.56
CA GLN A 38 6.39 6.37 10.85
C GLN A 38 4.90 6.05 10.72
N ILE A 39 4.24 5.74 11.85
CA ILE A 39 2.79 5.53 11.86
C ILE A 39 2.10 6.84 11.45
N GLY A 40 1.16 6.74 10.51
CA GLY A 40 0.45 7.89 9.94
C GLY A 40 1.09 8.45 8.68
N ASP A 41 2.32 8.03 8.32
CA ASP A 41 2.97 8.51 7.12
C ASP A 41 2.14 8.21 5.86
N PRO A 42 2.01 9.18 4.94
CA PRO A 42 1.42 8.95 3.63
C PRO A 42 2.37 8.13 2.76
N LEU A 43 1.77 7.32 1.89
CA LEU A 43 2.45 6.60 0.82
C LEU A 43 1.84 7.01 -0.51
N TYR A 44 2.68 7.02 -1.54
CA TYR A 44 2.37 7.57 -2.85
C TYR A 44 2.52 6.50 -3.93
N LYS A 45 1.99 6.80 -5.12
CA LYS A 45 2.23 5.97 -6.30
C LYS A 45 3.73 5.93 -6.61
N ASP A 46 4.18 4.76 -7.07
CA ASP A 46 5.57 4.41 -7.38
C ASP A 46 6.51 4.27 -6.18
N ASP A 47 6.04 4.49 -4.95
CA ASP A 47 6.82 4.22 -3.74
C ASP A 47 7.24 2.74 -3.65
N ILE A 48 8.46 2.49 -3.18
CA ILE A 48 8.95 1.16 -2.82
C ILE A 48 9.10 1.09 -1.31
N VAL A 49 8.24 0.29 -0.69
CA VAL A 49 8.19 0.09 0.76
C VAL A 49 9.01 -1.13 1.13
N LYS A 50 9.94 -0.98 2.08
CA LYS A 50 10.88 -2.03 2.51
C LYS A 50 10.80 -2.23 4.01
N THR A 51 10.79 -3.48 4.44
CA THR A 51 10.87 -3.88 5.85
C THR A 51 12.20 -4.58 6.10
N ARG A 52 12.92 -4.25 7.18
CA ARG A 52 14.15 -4.97 7.57
C ARG A 52 13.85 -6.29 8.28
N ASN A 53 14.90 -6.91 8.82
CA ASN A 53 14.77 -8.06 9.69
C ASN A 53 13.94 -7.72 10.94
N GLU A 54 13.21 -8.71 11.47
CA GLU A 54 12.33 -8.57 12.64
C GLU A 54 11.38 -7.36 12.58
N SER A 55 10.98 -6.97 11.37
CA SER A 55 10.15 -5.80 11.13
C SER A 55 8.84 -6.20 10.46
N SER A 56 7.77 -5.44 10.71
CA SER A 56 6.50 -5.60 10.01
C SER A 56 5.83 -4.26 9.79
N LEU A 57 5.09 -4.16 8.71
CA LEU A 57 4.39 -2.95 8.32
C LEU A 57 2.95 -3.28 7.97
N GLY A 58 2.00 -2.48 8.44
CA GLY A 58 0.60 -2.52 8.05
C GLY A 58 0.20 -1.20 7.42
N VAL A 59 -0.38 -1.27 6.23
CA VAL A 59 -0.76 -0.12 5.38
C VAL A 59 -2.25 -0.22 5.06
N SER A 60 -2.95 0.92 5.13
CA SER A 60 -4.34 1.05 4.70
C SER A 60 -4.42 1.97 3.49
N PHE A 61 -4.98 1.47 2.40
CA PHE A 61 -5.25 2.24 1.19
C PHE A 61 -6.58 3.00 1.32
N ARG A 62 -6.79 3.98 0.45
CA ARG A 62 -8.00 4.83 0.47
C ARG A 62 -9.29 4.09 0.17
N ASP A 63 -9.24 2.94 -0.50
CA ASP A 63 -10.40 2.08 -0.76
C ASP A 63 -10.68 1.11 0.41
N ASN A 64 -9.98 1.25 1.54
CA ASN A 64 -9.96 0.32 2.67
C ASN A 64 -9.32 -1.04 2.38
N THR A 65 -8.56 -1.19 1.30
CA THR A 65 -7.65 -2.33 1.15
C THR A 65 -6.59 -2.27 2.26
N LEU A 66 -6.32 -3.40 2.89
CA LEU A 66 -5.26 -3.53 3.88
C LEU A 66 -4.14 -4.41 3.31
N VAL A 67 -2.91 -3.93 3.46
CA VAL A 67 -1.69 -4.67 3.11
C VAL A 67 -0.80 -4.75 4.33
N SER A 68 -0.36 -5.95 4.68
CA SER A 68 0.69 -6.15 5.68
C SER A 68 1.92 -6.80 5.05
N LEU A 69 3.09 -6.30 5.41
CA LEU A 69 4.39 -6.85 5.03
C LEU A 69 5.07 -7.49 6.23
N GLY A 70 5.60 -8.69 6.05
CA GLY A 70 6.47 -9.34 7.03
C GLY A 70 7.94 -8.91 6.86
N SER A 71 8.84 -9.48 7.67
CA SER A 71 10.27 -9.16 7.63
C SER A 71 10.89 -9.36 6.24
N ASN A 72 11.91 -8.55 5.93
CA ASN A 72 12.68 -8.63 4.68
C ASN A 72 11.82 -8.60 3.40
N SER A 73 10.70 -7.88 3.43
CA SER A 73 9.84 -7.67 2.27
C SER A 73 10.16 -6.36 1.55
N SER A 74 9.97 -6.36 0.22
CA SER A 74 10.08 -5.20 -0.65
C SER A 74 8.87 -5.13 -1.58
N LEU A 75 8.06 -4.09 -1.46
CA LEU A 75 6.80 -3.91 -2.17
C LEU A 75 6.76 -2.58 -2.90
N LYS A 76 6.55 -2.60 -4.22
CA LYS A 76 6.26 -1.40 -5.01
C LYS A 76 4.76 -1.13 -5.09
N LEU A 77 4.37 0.14 -4.96
CA LEU A 77 3.00 0.63 -5.13
C LEU A 77 2.78 1.12 -6.57
N ASN A 78 2.62 0.18 -7.51
CA ASN A 78 2.63 0.48 -8.95
C ASN A 78 1.48 1.39 -9.42
N ASN A 79 0.25 1.07 -9.03
CA ASN A 79 -0.90 1.89 -9.39
C ASN A 79 -1.98 1.83 -8.31
N PHE A 80 -2.64 2.96 -8.11
CA PHE A 80 -3.83 3.02 -7.28
C PHE A 80 -4.74 4.13 -7.80
N GLU A 81 -5.94 3.76 -8.21
CA GLU A 81 -6.99 4.68 -8.64
C GLU A 81 -8.28 4.30 -7.92
N PHE A 82 -8.88 5.30 -7.26
CA PHE A 82 -10.13 5.12 -6.55
C PHE A 82 -11.03 6.33 -6.77
N ASP A 83 -11.73 6.28 -7.90
CA ASP A 83 -12.79 7.21 -8.27
C ASP A 83 -13.98 6.38 -8.79
N PRO A 84 -14.88 5.96 -7.88
CA PRO A 84 -16.05 5.16 -8.23
C PRO A 84 -17.00 5.86 -9.20
N ASP A 85 -17.12 7.19 -9.12
CA ASP A 85 -18.05 7.99 -9.92
C ASP A 85 -17.62 8.00 -11.40
N ASN A 86 -16.30 8.08 -11.64
CA ASN A 86 -15.71 8.04 -12.99
C ASN A 86 -15.26 6.65 -13.42
N LYS A 87 -15.59 5.60 -12.66
CA LYS A 87 -15.19 4.20 -12.94
C LYS A 87 -13.68 3.99 -13.04
N LYS A 88 -12.87 4.82 -12.37
CA LYS A 88 -11.42 4.61 -12.29
C LYS A 88 -11.12 3.84 -11.02
N LEU A 89 -10.91 2.53 -11.20
CA LEU A 89 -10.76 1.57 -10.13
C LEU A 89 -9.54 0.73 -10.45
N ALA A 90 -8.44 0.95 -9.74
CA ALA A 90 -7.22 0.18 -9.94
C ALA A 90 -6.47 0.01 -8.63
N PHE A 91 -5.98 -1.19 -8.40
CA PHE A 91 -5.07 -1.56 -7.33
C PHE A 91 -4.01 -2.47 -7.92
N ALA A 92 -2.79 -1.96 -8.09
CA ALA A 92 -1.66 -2.72 -8.59
C ALA A 92 -0.45 -2.54 -7.68
N VAL A 93 0.08 -3.65 -7.18
CA VAL A 93 1.30 -3.69 -6.37
C VAL A 93 2.23 -4.78 -6.88
N GLN A 94 3.53 -4.63 -6.63
CA GLN A 94 4.53 -5.62 -7.00
C GLN A 94 5.38 -5.99 -5.80
N LEU A 95 5.30 -7.25 -5.37
CA LEU A 95 6.14 -7.80 -4.32
C LEU A 95 7.41 -8.36 -4.97
N PHE A 96 8.56 -7.76 -4.68
CA PHE A 96 9.84 -8.23 -5.18
C PHE A 96 10.35 -9.45 -4.38
N GLU A 97 10.22 -9.39 -3.07
CA GLU A 97 10.67 -10.43 -2.13
C GLU A 97 9.90 -10.32 -0.81
N GLY A 98 9.92 -11.40 -0.02
CA GLY A 98 9.35 -11.46 1.32
C GLY A 98 7.89 -11.91 1.34
N THR A 99 7.08 -11.31 2.21
CA THR A 99 5.70 -11.75 2.43
C THR A 99 4.72 -10.60 2.44
N LEU A 100 3.54 -10.85 1.88
CA LEU A 100 2.44 -9.90 1.78
C LEU A 100 1.14 -10.58 2.22
N LEU A 101 0.44 -9.97 3.16
CA LEU A 101 -0.96 -10.25 3.44
C LEU A 101 -1.82 -9.14 2.83
N TYR A 102 -2.68 -9.52 1.89
CA TYR A 102 -3.65 -8.64 1.25
C TYR A 102 -5.06 -8.93 1.76
N ILE A 103 -5.81 -7.89 2.08
CA ILE A 103 -7.23 -7.96 2.40
C ILE A 103 -7.95 -6.95 1.51
N SER A 104 -8.81 -7.45 0.63
CA SER A 104 -9.47 -6.64 -0.38
C SER A 104 -10.39 -5.54 0.18
N GLY A 105 -10.28 -4.34 -0.37
CA GLY A 105 -11.13 -3.19 -0.09
C GLY A 105 -12.35 -3.06 -1.03
N ILE A 106 -12.77 -1.82 -1.24
CA ILE A 106 -13.96 -1.45 -2.01
C ILE A 106 -13.76 -1.69 -3.51
N ILE A 107 -12.55 -1.47 -4.06
CA ILE A 107 -12.28 -1.66 -5.50
C ILE A 107 -12.68 -3.08 -5.93
N ALA A 108 -12.34 -4.09 -5.13
CA ALA A 108 -12.66 -5.49 -5.40
C ALA A 108 -14.16 -5.81 -5.48
N LYS A 109 -15.01 -4.96 -4.91
CA LYS A 109 -16.47 -5.13 -4.96
C LYS A 109 -17.10 -4.37 -6.13
N LEU A 110 -16.45 -3.32 -6.61
CA LEU A 110 -17.00 -2.41 -7.62
C LEU A 110 -16.48 -2.67 -9.03
N THR A 111 -15.26 -3.19 -9.16
CA THR A 111 -14.66 -3.46 -10.47
C THR A 111 -15.48 -4.48 -11.26
N LYS A 112 -15.54 -4.26 -12.58
CA LYS A 112 -16.08 -5.21 -13.55
C LYS A 112 -15.00 -6.05 -14.22
N ASN A 113 -13.74 -5.61 -14.14
CA ASN A 113 -12.57 -6.20 -14.80
C ASN A 113 -11.48 -6.51 -13.76
N PRO A 114 -11.74 -7.39 -12.77
CA PRO A 114 -10.81 -7.61 -11.66
C PRO A 114 -9.45 -8.17 -12.12
N ASP A 115 -9.38 -8.82 -13.28
CA ASP A 115 -8.12 -9.38 -13.80
C ASP A 115 -7.14 -8.27 -14.21
N GLU A 116 -7.65 -7.11 -14.64
CA GLU A 116 -6.88 -5.92 -15.02
C GLU A 116 -6.74 -4.94 -13.86
N ASP A 117 -7.81 -4.73 -13.10
CA ASP A 117 -7.90 -3.69 -12.08
C ASP A 117 -7.27 -4.09 -10.74
N LEU A 118 -7.09 -5.39 -10.46
CA LEU A 118 -6.57 -5.88 -9.18
C LEU A 118 -5.39 -6.80 -9.44
N GLN A 119 -4.17 -6.26 -9.33
CA GLN A 119 -2.95 -6.99 -9.67
C GLN A 119 -1.94 -6.98 -8.53
N ILE A 120 -1.53 -8.18 -8.13
CA ILE A 120 -0.38 -8.40 -7.25
C ILE A 120 0.66 -9.15 -8.07
N THR A 121 1.71 -8.45 -8.48
CA THR A 121 2.78 -9.03 -9.30
C THR A 121 3.91 -9.52 -8.40
N THR A 122 4.46 -10.68 -8.74
CA THR A 122 5.64 -11.28 -8.11
C THR A 122 6.61 -11.73 -9.21
N PRO A 123 7.88 -12.07 -8.90
CA PRO A 123 8.78 -12.64 -9.90
C PRO A 123 8.24 -13.92 -10.57
N ALA A 124 7.42 -14.69 -9.85
CA ALA A 124 6.81 -15.92 -10.36
C ALA A 124 5.60 -15.68 -11.27
N GLY A 125 5.00 -14.48 -11.26
CA GLY A 125 3.84 -14.14 -12.06
C GLY A 125 2.89 -13.16 -11.38
N THR A 126 1.77 -12.90 -12.06
CA THR A 126 0.72 -11.97 -11.62
C THR A 126 -0.45 -12.72 -11.01
N ILE A 127 -0.93 -12.22 -9.88
CA ILE A 127 -2.09 -12.72 -9.15
C ILE A 127 -3.17 -11.65 -9.22
N SER A 128 -4.36 -12.02 -9.69
CA SER A 128 -5.54 -11.16 -9.64
C SER A 128 -6.57 -11.70 -8.66
N VAL A 129 -7.11 -10.82 -7.80
CA VAL A 129 -7.95 -11.23 -6.66
C VAL A 129 -9.33 -10.60 -6.76
N ARG A 130 -10.37 -11.41 -7.02
CA ARG A 130 -11.78 -10.95 -7.15
C ARG A 130 -12.47 -10.64 -5.82
N GLY A 131 -11.69 -10.34 -4.79
CA GLY A 131 -12.13 -10.24 -3.40
C GLY A 131 -11.77 -11.48 -2.59
N THR A 132 -11.17 -11.26 -1.40
CA THR A 132 -10.88 -12.19 -0.29
C THR A 132 -9.67 -11.65 0.50
N LYS A 133 -9.21 -12.44 1.47
CA LYS A 133 -7.91 -12.31 2.11
C LYS A 133 -6.93 -13.30 1.49
N MET A 134 -5.72 -12.84 1.17
CA MET A 134 -4.68 -13.64 0.54
C MET A 134 -3.35 -13.43 1.26
N PHE A 135 -2.56 -14.51 1.37
CA PHE A 135 -1.17 -14.46 1.80
C PHE A 135 -0.28 -14.87 0.63
N VAL A 136 0.76 -14.08 0.36
CA VAL A 136 1.70 -14.28 -0.74
C VAL A 136 3.12 -14.28 -0.16
N ARG A 137 3.96 -15.18 -0.64
CA ARG A 137 5.40 -15.22 -0.38
C ARG A 137 6.14 -15.21 -1.72
N ALA A 138 7.13 -14.36 -1.84
CA ALA A 138 8.04 -14.28 -2.98
C ALA A 138 9.48 -14.46 -2.49
N GLU A 139 10.26 -15.26 -3.21
CA GLU A 139 11.66 -15.60 -2.94
C GLU A 139 12.46 -15.54 -4.23
#